data_AF-A0A0R0CHU3-F1
#
_entry.id   AF-A0A0R0CHU3-F1
#
_cell.length_a   1.000
_cell.length_b   1.000
_cell.length_c   1.000
_cell.angle_alpha   90.00
_cell.angle_beta   90.00
_cell.angle_gamma   90.00
#
_symmetry.space_group_name_H-M   'P 1'
#
loop_
_entity.id
_entity.type
_entity.pdbx_description
1 polymer ?
#
loop_
_entity_poly.entity_id
_entity_poly.type
_entity_poly.pdbx_seq_one_letter_code
_entity_poly.pdbx_strand_id
1 'polypeptide(L)'
;MKRIAVGLLAATICSCSNDIEAQFGRVERFAESAQNGTSRDVFLVRSGIAGNERVGFIYAMADDMAVCLEIAADMSAKYPRAPYSCEYAN
;
A
#
# COMPACT_ATOMS: atom_id res chain seq x y z
N MET A 1 35.60 1.75 -1.45
CA MET A 1 34.51 1.78 -0.46
C MET A 1 33.17 1.50 -1.15
N LYS A 2 32.88 0.26 -1.60
CA LYS A 2 31.67 -0.06 -2.40
C LYS A 2 31.03 -1.43 -2.07
N ARG A 3 31.31 -2.00 -0.88
CA ARG A 3 30.86 -3.36 -0.50
C ARG A 3 30.03 -3.44 0.78
N ILE A 4 29.57 -2.31 1.33
CA ILE A 4 28.81 -2.28 2.60
C ILE A 4 27.29 -2.15 2.37
N ALA A 5 26.84 -1.67 1.21
CA ALA A 5 25.42 -1.39 0.97
C ALA A 5 24.54 -2.64 0.75
N VAL A 6 25.13 -3.80 0.40
CA VAL A 6 24.35 -5.03 0.10
C VAL A 6 24.03 -5.83 1.37
N GLY A 7 24.82 -5.66 2.44
CA GLY A 7 24.59 -6.36 3.70
C GLY A 7 23.39 -5.81 4.50
N LEU A 8 23.11 -4.50 4.39
CA LEU A 8 22.01 -3.88 5.14
C LEU A 8 20.63 -4.24 4.59
N LEU A 9 20.51 -4.48 3.27
CA LEU A 9 19.25 -4.83 2.62
C LEU A 9 18.86 -6.30 2.85
N ALA A 10 19.84 -7.18 3.13
CA ALA A 10 19.58 -8.57 3.48
C ALA A 10 19.10 -8.74 4.94
N ALA A 11 19.51 -7.84 5.84
CA ALA A 11 19.12 -7.88 7.25
C ALA A 11 17.66 -7.44 7.50
N THR A 12 17.05 -6.69 6.57
CA THR A 12 15.64 -6.26 6.69
C THR A 12 14.64 -7.34 6.27
N ILE A 13 15.06 -8.38 5.54
CA ILE A 13 14.17 -9.45 5.06
C ILE A 13 13.93 -10.53 6.14
N CYS A 14 14.80 -10.63 7.15
CA CYS A 14 14.64 -11.58 8.27
C CYS A 14 13.78 -11.05 9.43
N SER A 15 13.24 -9.83 9.35
CA SER A 15 12.34 -9.25 10.36
C SER A 15 10.88 -9.25 9.91
N CYS A 16 10.45 -10.31 9.22
CA CYS A 16 9.04 -10.58 8.96
C CYS A 16 8.37 -11.03 10.26
N SER A 17 7.98 -10.07 11.12
CA SER A 17 6.97 -10.35 12.13
C SER A 17 5.67 -10.75 11.43
N ASN A 18 5.09 -11.90 11.79
CA ASN A 18 3.83 -12.43 11.23
C ASN A 18 2.59 -11.55 11.48
N ASP A 19 2.77 -10.37 12.06
CA ASP A 19 1.72 -9.42 12.33
C ASP A 19 1.62 -8.41 11.18
N ILE A 20 0.58 -8.61 10.36
CA ILE A 20 0.25 -7.76 9.21
C ILE A 20 -0.11 -6.35 9.67
N GLU A 21 -0.82 -6.19 10.79
CA GLU A 21 -1.21 -4.87 11.30
C GLU A 21 0.01 -4.05 11.71
N ALA A 22 1.00 -4.70 12.34
CA ALA A 22 2.26 -4.06 12.69
C ALA A 22 3.10 -3.68 11.44
N GLN A 23 2.92 -4.35 10.31
CA GLN A 23 3.56 -3.97 9.04
C GLN A 23 2.86 -2.77 8.40
N PHE A 24 1.52 -2.77 8.33
CA PHE A 24 0.74 -1.64 7.81
C PHE A 24 1.03 -0.35 8.59
N GLY A 25 1.00 -0.39 9.92
CA GLY A 25 1.27 0.80 10.75
C GLY A 25 2.71 1.34 10.63
N ARG A 26 3.68 0.54 10.17
CA ARG A 26 5.04 1.01 9.87
C ARG A 26 5.13 1.68 8.50
N VAL A 27 4.39 1.17 7.51
CA VAL A 27 4.30 1.76 6.17
C VAL A 27 3.54 3.08 6.21
N GLU A 28 2.43 3.15 6.95
CA GLU A 28 1.66 4.38 7.15
C GLU A 28 2.53 5.49 7.76
N ARG A 29 3.24 5.21 8.86
CA ARG A 29 4.14 6.21 9.49
C ARG A 29 5.29 6.62 8.58
N PHE A 30 5.79 5.72 7.75
CA PHE A 30 6.83 6.05 6.78
C PHE A 30 6.29 7.00 5.71
N ALA A 31 5.09 6.73 5.18
CA ALA A 31 4.44 7.60 4.20
C ALA A 31 4.10 8.98 4.79
N GLU A 32 3.60 9.06 6.02
CA GLU A 32 3.41 10.33 6.75
C GLU A 32 4.72 11.14 6.85
N SER A 33 5.85 10.46 7.09
CA SER A 33 7.17 11.11 7.21
C SER A 33 7.80 11.52 5.88
N ALA A 34 7.36 10.90 4.79
CA ALA A 34 8.01 10.94 3.49
C ALA A 34 7.06 11.42 2.39
N GLN A 35 6.22 12.43 2.67
CA GLN A 35 5.38 13.13 1.68
C GLN A 35 6.23 13.64 0.49
N ASN A 36 6.55 12.73 -0.42
CA ASN A 36 7.18 12.97 -1.70
C ASN A 36 6.06 12.86 -2.75
N GLY A 37 5.19 13.85 -2.75
CA GLY A 37 4.00 13.90 -3.59
C GLY A 37 3.04 14.99 -3.14
N THR A 38 2.34 15.62 -4.07
CA THR A 38 1.29 16.63 -3.79
C THR A 38 -0.10 16.02 -3.67
N SER A 39 -0.26 14.73 -4.00
CA SER A 39 -1.52 14.00 -3.89
C SER A 39 -1.71 13.41 -2.49
N ARG A 40 -2.98 13.14 -2.15
CA ARG A 40 -3.37 12.49 -0.90
C ARG A 40 -3.18 10.99 -1.07
N ASP A 41 -2.53 10.32 -0.12
CA ASP A 41 -2.40 8.87 -0.10
C ASP A 41 -3.77 8.18 -0.18
N VAL A 42 -3.82 7.00 -0.79
CA VAL A 42 -5.09 6.30 -1.09
C VAL A 42 -4.99 4.84 -0.65
N PHE A 43 -6.04 4.36 0.04
CA PHE A 43 -6.25 2.95 0.30
C PHE A 43 -6.98 2.29 -0.86
N LEU A 44 -6.46 1.13 -1.28
CA LEU A 44 -7.22 0.18 -2.10
C LEU A 44 -8.13 -0.63 -1.17
N VAL A 45 -9.43 -0.57 -1.44
CA VAL A 45 -10.46 -1.20 -0.63
C VAL A 45 -11.09 -2.34 -1.40
N ARG A 46 -11.23 -3.49 -0.77
CA ARG A 46 -11.97 -4.65 -1.30
C ARG A 46 -13.32 -4.74 -0.61
N SER A 47 -14.40 -4.78 -1.38
CA SER A 47 -15.72 -5.09 -0.83
C SER A 47 -15.89 -6.59 -0.61
N GLY A 48 -16.19 -6.98 0.63
CA GLY A 48 -16.48 -8.36 1.00
C GLY A 48 -17.79 -8.49 1.78
N ILE A 49 -18.19 -9.73 2.06
CA ILE A 49 -19.42 -10.05 2.79
C ILE A 49 -19.37 -9.51 4.25
N ALA A 50 -18.16 -9.46 4.83
CA ALA A 50 -17.92 -8.96 6.17
C ALA A 50 -17.74 -7.42 6.23
N GLY A 51 -17.88 -6.73 5.10
CA GLY A 51 -17.63 -5.29 4.98
C GLY A 51 -16.49 -4.95 4.02
N ASN A 52 -16.15 -3.67 3.99
CA ASN A 52 -15.04 -3.13 3.20
C ASN A 52 -13.72 -3.32 3.95
N GLU A 53 -12.72 -3.84 3.27
CA GLU A 53 -11.40 -4.13 3.84
C GLU A 53 -10.32 -3.35 3.08
N ARG A 54 -9.45 -2.64 3.82
CA ARG A 54 -8.28 -1.99 3.24
C ARG A 54 -7.21 -3.04 2.97
N VAL A 55 -6.91 -3.27 1.70
CA VAL A 55 -6.04 -4.38 1.24
C VAL A 55 -4.78 -3.90 0.55
N GLY A 56 -4.66 -2.60 0.31
CA GLY A 56 -3.47 -1.98 -0.26
C GLY A 56 -3.38 -0.51 0.11
N PHE A 57 -2.17 0.02 0.07
CA PHE A 57 -1.87 1.42 0.35
C PHE A 57 -1.00 1.97 -0.78
N ILE A 58 -1.46 3.06 -1.38
CA ILE A 58 -0.88 3.69 -2.57
C ILE A 58 -0.44 5.08 -2.15
N TYR A 59 0.86 5.32 -2.28
CA TYR A 59 1.51 6.53 -1.82
C TYR A 59 2.70 6.85 -2.73
N ALA A 60 3.14 8.11 -2.68
CA ALA A 60 4.30 8.62 -3.41
C ALA A 60 4.23 8.44 -4.94
N MET A 61 3.02 8.44 -5.51
CA MET A 61 2.80 8.55 -6.94
C MET A 61 2.58 10.02 -7.34
N ALA A 62 2.63 10.30 -8.64
CA ALA A 62 2.30 11.63 -9.15
C ALA A 62 0.81 11.98 -8.95
N ASP A 63 -0.06 10.96 -9.02
CA ASP A 63 -1.48 11.01 -8.71
C ASP A 63 -1.90 9.66 -8.12
N ASP A 64 -1.91 9.57 -6.79
CA ASP A 64 -2.23 8.33 -6.07
C ASP A 64 -3.66 7.83 -6.37
N MET A 65 -4.61 8.73 -6.62
CA MET A 65 -5.99 8.37 -6.91
C MET A 65 -6.14 7.78 -8.31
N ALA A 66 -5.52 8.39 -9.33
CA ALA A 66 -5.54 7.86 -10.68
C ALA A 66 -4.92 6.45 -10.72
N VAL A 67 -3.78 6.25 -10.08
CA VAL A 67 -3.12 4.93 -9.97
C VAL A 67 -4.00 3.94 -9.22
N CYS A 68 -4.64 4.36 -8.13
CA CYS A 68 -5.57 3.48 -7.40
C CYS A 68 -6.73 3.02 -8.27
N LEU A 69 -7.34 3.93 -9.05
CA LEU A 69 -8.48 3.59 -9.89
C LEU A 69 -8.10 2.58 -10.99
N GLU A 70 -6.90 2.71 -11.58
CA GLU A 70 -6.37 1.73 -12.54
C GLU A 70 -6.21 0.35 -11.89
N ILE A 71 -5.57 0.28 -10.72
CA ILE A 71 -5.40 -0.98 -9.99
C ILE A 71 -6.76 -1.57 -9.58
N ALA A 72 -7.69 -0.75 -9.11
CA ALA A 72 -9.02 -1.18 -8.71
C ALA A 72 -9.82 -1.74 -9.91
N ALA A 73 -9.70 -1.13 -11.09
CA ALA A 73 -10.32 -1.63 -12.31
C ALA A 73 -9.75 -3.00 -12.70
N ASP A 74 -8.41 -3.14 -12.72
CA ASP A 74 -7.74 -4.41 -13.03
C ASP A 74 -8.12 -5.52 -12.04
N MET A 75 -8.12 -5.21 -10.74
CA MET A 75 -8.46 -6.15 -9.69
C MET A 75 -9.93 -6.55 -9.73
N SER A 76 -10.83 -5.61 -10.03
CA SER A 76 -12.27 -5.89 -10.19
C SER A 76 -12.54 -6.75 -11.43
N ALA A 77 -11.80 -6.52 -12.53
CA ALA A 77 -11.89 -7.37 -13.73
C ALA A 77 -11.43 -8.81 -13.44
N LYS A 78 -10.36 -8.96 -12.64
CA LYS A 78 -9.81 -10.26 -12.25
C LYS A 78 -10.67 -10.98 -11.20
N TYR A 79 -11.30 -10.24 -10.29
CA TYR A 79 -12.08 -10.76 -9.17
C TYR A 79 -13.49 -10.14 -9.11
N PRO A 80 -14.38 -10.45 -10.07
CA PRO A 80 -15.67 -9.76 -10.20
C PRO A 80 -16.64 -10.00 -9.04
N ARG A 81 -16.37 -10.98 -8.17
CA ARG A 81 -17.20 -11.28 -6.99
C ARG A 81 -16.90 -10.38 -5.78
N ALA A 82 -15.79 -9.65 -5.81
CA ALA A 82 -15.35 -8.77 -4.74
C ALA A 82 -14.78 -7.50 -5.39
N PRO A 83 -15.63 -6.51 -5.71
CA PRO A 83 -15.18 -5.30 -6.40
C PRO A 83 -14.20 -4.52 -5.51
N TYR A 84 -13.28 -3.83 -6.17
CA TYR A 84 -12.28 -2.99 -5.54
C TYR A 84 -12.62 -1.51 -5.76
N SER A 85 -12.33 -0.67 -4.78
CA SER A 85 -12.53 0.77 -4.80
C SER A 85 -11.36 1.50 -4.12
N CYS A 86 -11.42 2.83 -4.14
CA CYS A 86 -10.37 3.70 -3.62
C CYS A 86 -10.94 4.62 -2.54
N GLU A 87 -10.23 4.76 -1.44
CA GLU A 87 -10.59 5.62 -0.30
C GLU A 87 -9.38 6.49 0.07
N TYR A 88 -9.58 7.80 0.25
CA TYR A 88 -8.51 8.67 0.72
C TYR A 88 -8.07 8.26 2.13
N ALA A 89 -6.77 8.30 2.40
CA ALA A 89 -6.21 7.92 3.69
C ALA A 89 -6.35 9.02 4.76
N ASN A 90 -6.96 10.16 4.43
CA ASN A 90 -7.07 11.37 5.25
C ASN A 90 -8.46 12.01 5.29
#